data_AF-A0A931T8J6-F1
#
_entry.id   AF-A0A931T8J6-F1
#
_cell.length_a   1.000
_cell.length_b   1.000
_cell.length_c   1.000
_cell.angle_alpha   90.00
_cell.angle_beta   90.00
_cell.angle_gamma   90.00
#
_symmetry.space_group_name_H-M   'P 1'
#
loop_
_entity.id
_entity.type
_entity.pdbx_description
1 polymer ?
#
loop_
_entity_poly.entity_id
_entity_poly.type
_entity_poly.pdbx_seq_one_letter_code
_entity_poly.pdbx_strand_id
1 'polypeptide(L)'
;MATADEQSASPVSAPKPLSAELEALKGVVDALLDELRRGSGDREKRRQVEEWMKALADKYPEFGIDAGLRAYYLAEAERLREEFGRVTDLGDKLTIGRTVEAYLDKAGELSRRERG
;
A
#
# COMPACT_ATOMS: atom_id res chain seq x y z
N MET A 1 4.54 10.10 57.22
CA MET A 1 3.93 10.57 55.96
C MET A 1 4.99 11.32 55.16
N ALA A 2 5.46 10.73 54.08
CA ALA A 2 5.94 11.36 52.83
C ALA A 2 6.70 10.28 52.04
N THR A 3 6.02 9.77 51.03
CA THR A 3 6.44 8.76 50.06
C THR A 3 7.44 9.36 49.07
N ALA A 4 8.56 8.70 48.82
CA ALA A 4 9.41 8.95 47.65
C ALA A 4 9.48 7.65 46.84
N ASP A 5 8.48 7.47 45.99
CA ASP A 5 8.43 6.45 44.95
C ASP A 5 9.10 7.07 43.72
N GLU A 6 10.41 6.85 43.58
CA GLU A 6 11.18 7.29 42.42
C GLU A 6 10.92 6.29 41.29
N GLN A 7 9.88 6.57 40.51
CA GLN A 7 9.53 5.83 39.30
C GLN A 7 10.73 5.84 38.33
N SER A 8 11.38 4.69 38.24
CA SER A 8 12.31 4.35 37.16
C SER A 8 11.53 4.36 35.83
N ALA A 9 11.52 5.50 35.16
CA ALA A 9 11.06 5.59 33.78
C ALA A 9 12.07 4.84 32.90
N SER A 10 11.74 3.59 32.54
CA SER A 10 12.48 2.85 31.51
C SER A 10 12.54 3.70 30.23
N PRO A 11 13.72 3.88 29.62
CA PRO A 11 13.83 4.65 28.39
C PRO A 11 13.05 3.93 27.29
N VAL A 12 12.06 4.61 26.71
CA VAL A 12 11.42 4.19 25.46
C VAL A 12 12.53 4.10 24.43
N SER A 13 12.92 2.86 24.09
CA SER A 13 13.99 2.59 23.14
C SER A 13 13.56 3.15 21.78
N ALA A 14 14.28 4.15 21.28
CA ALA A 14 14.04 4.69 19.95
C ALA A 14 14.12 3.56 18.90
N PRO A 15 13.30 3.58 17.84
CA PRO A 15 13.37 2.57 16.79
C PRO A 15 14.80 2.54 16.23
N LYS A 16 15.37 1.34 16.16
CA LYS A 16 16.73 1.14 15.65
C LYS A 16 16.76 1.63 14.19
N PRO A 17 17.73 2.49 13.81
CA PRO A 17 17.83 2.94 12.42
C PRO A 17 18.05 1.74 11.50
N LEU A 18 17.44 1.78 10.31
CA LEU A 18 17.64 0.79 9.26
C LEU A 18 19.12 0.76 8.86
N SER A 19 19.60 -0.38 8.37
CA SER A 19 20.91 -0.43 7.72
C SER A 19 20.88 0.39 6.43
N ALA A 20 22.05 0.86 5.97
CA ALA A 20 22.16 1.62 4.73
C ALA A 20 21.59 0.86 3.51
N GLU A 21 21.73 -0.47 3.50
CA GLU A 21 21.17 -1.35 2.48
C GLU A 21 19.63 -1.36 2.50
N LEU A 22 19.02 -1.39 3.69
CA LEU A 22 17.57 -1.36 3.85
C LEU A 22 16.98 0.02 3.57
N GLU A 23 17.67 1.10 3.93
CA GLU A 23 17.31 2.48 3.54
C GLU A 23 17.27 2.62 2.02
N ALA A 24 18.29 2.12 1.31
CA ALA A 24 18.32 2.16 -0.15
C ALA A 24 17.16 1.37 -0.77
N LEU A 25 16.89 0.15 -0.26
CA LEU A 25 15.77 -0.65 -0.72
C LEU A 25 14.42 0.02 -0.44
N LYS A 26 14.25 0.62 0.74
CA LYS A 26 13.03 1.36 1.11
C LYS A 26 12.79 2.52 0.15
N GLY A 27 13.82 3.28 -0.23
CA GLY A 27 13.70 4.36 -1.21
C GLY A 27 13.21 3.86 -2.59
N VAL A 28 13.70 2.70 -3.05
CA VAL A 28 13.23 2.07 -4.29
C VAL A 28 11.76 1.63 -4.19
N VAL A 29 11.39 1.05 -3.05
CA VAL A 29 10.00 0.63 -2.76
C VAL A 29 9.06 1.84 -2.76
N ASP A 30 9.40 2.90 -2.04
CA ASP A 30 8.60 4.13 -1.96
C ASP A 30 8.39 4.74 -3.36
N ALA A 31 9.45 4.80 -4.18
CA ALA A 31 9.36 5.32 -5.55
C ALA A 31 8.42 4.47 -6.42
N LEU A 32 8.54 3.14 -6.36
CA LEU A 32 7.72 2.25 -7.18
C LEU A 32 6.25 2.23 -6.74
N LEU A 33 5.97 2.37 -5.45
CA LEU A 33 4.61 2.55 -4.95
C LEU A 33 4.00 3.88 -5.43
N ASP A 34 4.79 4.96 -5.48
CA ASP A 34 4.31 6.23 -6.03
C ASP A 34 4.06 6.15 -7.55
N GLU A 35 4.93 5.49 -8.31
CA GLU A 35 4.72 5.25 -9.74
C GLU A 35 3.47 4.41 -10.01
N LEU A 36 3.25 3.34 -9.24
CA LEU A 36 2.00 2.56 -9.28
C LEU A 36 0.80 3.45 -9.01
N ARG A 37 0.85 4.22 -7.90
CA ARG A 37 -0.24 5.11 -7.50
C ARG A 37 -0.54 6.15 -8.57
N ARG A 38 0.45 6.64 -9.31
CA ARG A 38 0.28 7.59 -10.43
C ARG A 38 -0.24 6.93 -11.72
N GLY A 39 -0.28 5.60 -11.77
CA GLY A 39 -0.74 4.85 -12.94
C GLY A 39 0.31 4.77 -14.05
N SER A 40 1.59 4.98 -13.72
CA SER A 40 2.70 4.92 -14.67
C SER A 40 2.90 3.50 -15.22
N GLY A 41 3.41 3.42 -16.45
CA GLY A 41 3.69 2.16 -17.14
C GLY A 41 2.45 1.49 -17.74
N ASP A 42 2.67 0.40 -18.47
CA ASP A 42 1.60 -0.45 -18.99
C ASP A 42 1.08 -1.42 -17.92
N ARG A 43 -0.03 -2.10 -18.23
CA ARG A 43 -0.70 -3.03 -17.31
C ARG A 43 0.23 -4.14 -16.82
N GLU A 44 1.10 -4.66 -17.69
CA GLU A 44 1.97 -5.79 -17.35
C GLU A 44 3.08 -5.35 -16.40
N LYS A 45 3.68 -4.17 -16.62
CA LYS A 45 4.65 -3.60 -15.68
C LYS A 45 4.02 -3.32 -14.32
N ARG A 46 2.82 -2.75 -14.28
CA ARG A 46 2.12 -2.52 -12.99
C ARG A 46 1.85 -3.83 -12.25
N ARG A 47 1.47 -4.90 -12.96
CA ARG A 47 1.31 -6.24 -12.38
C ARG A 47 2.61 -6.77 -11.79
N GLN A 48 3.73 -6.64 -12.50
CA GLN A 48 5.04 -7.09 -12.03
C GLN A 48 5.48 -6.33 -10.76
N VAL A 49 5.27 -5.01 -10.72
CA VAL A 49 5.56 -4.23 -9.52
C VAL A 49 4.63 -4.63 -8.37
N GLU A 50 3.33 -4.83 -8.61
CA GLU A 50 2.38 -5.31 -7.60
C GLU A 50 2.82 -6.66 -6.99
N GLU A 51 3.23 -7.62 -7.82
CA GLU A 51 3.72 -8.93 -7.37
C GLU A 51 5.00 -8.82 -6.56
N TRP A 52 5.93 -7.98 -7.01
CA TRP A 52 7.17 -7.74 -6.28
C TRP A 52 6.93 -7.07 -4.92
N MET A 53 6.04 -6.07 -4.87
CA MET A 53 5.64 -5.40 -3.62
C MET A 53 5.01 -6.39 -2.63
N LYS A 54 4.10 -7.26 -3.07
CA LYS A 54 3.50 -8.28 -2.18
C LYS A 54 4.54 -9.18 -1.54
N ALA A 55 5.52 -9.65 -2.34
CA ALA A 55 6.60 -10.48 -1.82
C ALA A 55 7.54 -9.74 -0.85
N LEU A 56 7.67 -8.42 -0.99
CA LEU A 56 8.45 -7.58 -0.08
C LEU A 56 7.67 -7.22 1.20
N ALA A 57 6.36 -7.04 1.12
CA ALA A 57 5.51 -6.73 2.27
C ALA A 57 5.63 -7.77 3.38
N ASP A 58 5.74 -9.05 3.01
CA ASP A 58 5.92 -10.15 3.95
C ASP A 58 7.30 -10.15 4.62
N LYS A 59 8.32 -9.62 3.94
CA LYS A 59 9.72 -9.60 4.42
C LYS A 59 10.04 -8.36 5.24
N TYR A 60 9.44 -7.24 4.89
CA TYR A 60 9.74 -5.92 5.44
C TYR A 60 8.44 -5.20 5.81
N PRO A 61 7.70 -5.67 6.84
CA PRO A 61 6.46 -5.03 7.29
C PRO A 61 6.65 -3.56 7.68
N GLU A 62 7.85 -3.20 8.13
CA GLU A 62 8.23 -1.83 8.50
C GLU A 62 8.29 -0.85 7.32
N PHE A 63 8.28 -1.35 6.06
CA PHE A 63 8.30 -0.48 4.88
C PHE A 63 6.93 0.11 4.55
N GLY A 64 5.84 -0.35 5.19
CA GLY A 64 4.50 0.18 4.92
C GLY A 64 3.97 -0.14 3.52
N ILE A 65 4.42 -1.25 2.94
CA ILE A 65 4.07 -1.64 1.56
C ILE A 65 2.57 -1.92 1.41
N ASP A 66 1.94 -2.55 2.39
CA ASP A 66 0.49 -2.81 2.37
C ASP A 66 -0.31 -1.50 2.30
N ALA A 67 0.15 -0.44 2.97
CA ALA A 67 -0.47 0.87 2.90
C ALA A 67 -0.32 1.51 1.51
N GLY A 68 0.87 1.40 0.92
CA GLY A 68 1.14 1.87 -0.44
C GLY A 68 0.32 1.12 -1.50
N LEU A 69 0.25 -0.20 -1.41
CA LEU A 69 -0.56 -1.04 -2.30
C LEU A 69 -2.06 -0.73 -2.15
N ARG A 70 -2.55 -0.52 -0.92
CA ARG A 70 -3.94 -0.08 -0.69
C ARG A 70 -4.20 1.26 -1.39
N ALA A 71 -3.30 2.24 -1.22
CA ALA A 71 -3.44 3.54 -1.86
C ALA A 71 -3.45 3.43 -3.40
N TYR A 72 -2.62 2.57 -3.97
CA TYR A 72 -2.62 2.25 -5.40
C TYR A 72 -3.97 1.66 -5.85
N TYR A 73 -4.49 0.64 -5.18
CA TYR A 73 -5.76 0.03 -5.58
C TYR A 73 -6.94 0.99 -5.51
N LEU A 74 -6.98 1.86 -4.49
CA LEU A 74 -7.99 2.91 -4.39
C LEU A 74 -7.87 3.94 -5.53
N ALA A 75 -6.64 4.33 -5.88
CA ALA A 75 -6.41 5.24 -7.00
C ALA A 75 -6.84 4.63 -8.34
N GLU A 76 -6.56 3.35 -8.59
CA GLU A 76 -6.98 2.68 -9.83
C GLU A 76 -8.50 2.47 -9.89
N ALA A 77 -9.12 2.14 -8.75
CA ALA A 77 -10.58 2.07 -8.65
C ALA A 77 -11.24 3.41 -9.00
N GLU A 78 -10.70 4.53 -8.53
CA GLU A 78 -11.23 5.86 -8.87
C GLU A 78 -11.03 6.20 -10.36
N ARG A 79 -9.87 5.89 -10.95
CA ARG A 79 -9.65 6.07 -12.40
C ARG A 79 -10.66 5.30 -13.23
N LEU A 80 -10.88 4.03 -12.89
CA LEU A 80 -11.82 3.18 -13.59
C LEU A 80 -13.27 3.65 -13.36
N ARG A 81 -13.60 4.20 -12.18
CA ARG A 81 -14.88 4.84 -11.93
C ARG A 81 -15.10 6.06 -12.83
N GLU A 82 -14.09 6.88 -13.05
CA GLU A 82 -14.18 7.99 -14.01
C GLU A 82 -14.38 7.48 -15.45
N GLU A 83 -13.64 6.45 -15.85
CA GLU A 83 -13.77 5.82 -17.17
C GLU A 83 -15.17 5.23 -17.37
N PHE A 84 -15.71 4.54 -16.35
CA PHE A 84 -17.06 4.02 -16.33
C PHE A 84 -18.10 5.10 -16.63
N GLY A 85 -17.90 6.33 -16.12
CA GLY A 85 -18.77 7.47 -16.37
C GLY A 85 -18.74 7.97 -17.82
N ARG A 86 -17.64 7.73 -18.55
CA ARG A 86 -17.44 8.19 -19.94
C ARG A 86 -17.91 7.16 -20.98
N VAL A 87 -17.79 5.87 -20.65
CA VAL A 87 -18.23 4.78 -21.52
C VAL A 87 -19.75 4.75 -21.62
N THR A 88 -20.28 4.54 -22.83
CA THR A 88 -21.73 4.45 -23.09
C THR A 88 -22.22 3.02 -23.27
N ASP A 89 -21.35 2.12 -23.72
CA ASP A 89 -21.69 0.71 -23.92
C ASP A 89 -21.89 -0.01 -22.57
N LEU A 90 -22.94 -0.83 -22.48
CA LEU A 90 -23.29 -1.53 -21.25
C LEU A 90 -22.32 -2.69 -20.95
N GLY A 91 -21.83 -3.39 -21.98
CA GLY A 91 -20.88 -4.49 -21.82
C GLY A 91 -19.54 -3.99 -21.27
N ASP A 92 -19.06 -2.86 -21.81
CA ASP A 92 -17.85 -2.21 -21.32
C ASP A 92 -18.04 -1.68 -19.89
N LYS A 93 -19.18 -1.05 -19.59
CA LYS A 93 -19.54 -0.64 -18.22
C LYS A 93 -19.49 -1.81 -17.24
N LEU A 94 -20.09 -2.95 -17.58
CA LEU A 94 -20.07 -4.15 -16.73
C LEU A 94 -18.65 -4.66 -16.50
N THR A 95 -17.80 -4.62 -17.53
CA THR A 95 -16.40 -5.04 -17.46
C THR A 95 -15.59 -4.12 -16.53
N ILE A 96 -15.73 -2.80 -16.69
CA ILE A 96 -15.07 -1.81 -15.84
C ILE A 96 -15.58 -1.94 -14.39
N GLY A 97 -16.89 -2.05 -14.19
CA GLY A 97 -17.50 -2.18 -12.86
C GLY A 97 -16.96 -3.38 -12.07
N ARG A 98 -16.84 -4.56 -12.70
CA ARG A 98 -16.21 -5.75 -12.08
C ARG A 98 -14.74 -5.52 -11.74
N THR A 99 -14.04 -4.76 -12.57
CA THR A 99 -12.63 -4.45 -12.33
C THR A 99 -12.47 -3.49 -11.15
N VAL A 100 -13.36 -2.48 -11.03
CA VAL A 100 -13.42 -1.58 -9.85
C VAL A 100 -13.65 -2.39 -8.58
N GLU A 101 -14.64 -3.29 -8.58
CA GLU A 101 -14.95 -4.16 -7.43
C GLU A 101 -13.71 -4.97 -7.00
N ALA A 102 -13.02 -5.61 -7.96
CA ALA A 102 -11.81 -6.37 -7.66
C ALA A 102 -10.68 -5.53 -7.04
N TYR A 103 -10.53 -4.26 -7.44
CA TYR A 103 -9.55 -3.36 -6.80
C TYR A 103 -9.97 -2.97 -5.38
N LEU A 104 -11.25 -2.72 -5.15
CA LEU A 104 -11.77 -2.40 -3.82
C LEU A 104 -11.65 -3.58 -2.85
N ASP A 105 -11.87 -4.81 -3.33
CA ASP A 105 -11.69 -6.04 -2.53
C ASP A 105 -10.23 -6.17 -2.07
N LYS A 106 -9.27 -6.03 -2.99
CA LYS A 106 -7.83 -6.04 -2.66
C LYS A 106 -7.47 -4.94 -1.66
N ALA A 107 -8.00 -3.73 -1.82
CA ALA A 107 -7.79 -2.63 -0.87
C ALA A 107 -8.34 -2.95 0.52
N GLY A 108 -9.52 -3.59 0.57
CA GLY A 108 -10.16 -4.05 1.79
C GLY A 108 -9.41 -5.17 2.49
N GLU A 109 -8.83 -6.12 1.73
CA GLU A 109 -7.95 -7.18 2.25
C GLU A 109 -6.73 -6.58 2.97
N LEU A 110 -6.03 -5.66 2.33
CA LEU A 110 -4.87 -4.99 2.94
C LEU A 110 -5.25 -4.16 4.17
N SER A 111 -6.40 -3.49 4.14
CA SER A 111 -6.91 -2.76 5.31
C SER A 111 -7.26 -3.69 6.49
N ARG A 112 -7.66 -4.95 6.23
CA ARG A 112 -7.84 -5.94 7.30
C ARG A 112 -6.50 -6.43 7.83
N ARG A 113 -5.54 -6.67 6.94
CA ARG A 113 -4.19 -7.12 7.30
C ARG A 113 -3.46 -6.11 8.20
N GLU A 114 -3.60 -4.82 7.96
CA GLU A 114 -3.01 -3.77 8.81
C GLU A 114 -3.64 -3.65 10.21
N ARG A 115 -4.86 -4.16 10.38
CA ARG A 115 -5.61 -4.07 11.65
C ARG A 115 -5.50 -5.33 12.51
N GLY A 116 -5.04 -6.44 11.92
CA GLY A 116 -4.83 -7.72 12.60
C GLY A 116 -3.37 -7.90 12.98
#